data_AF-A0A2N8E2K5-F1
#
_entry.id   AF-A0A2N8E2K5-F1
#
_cell.length_a   1.000
_cell.length_b   1.000
_cell.length_c   1.000
_cell.angle_alpha   90.00
_cell.angle_beta   90.00
_cell.angle_gamma   90.00
#
_symmetry.space_group_name_H-M   'P 1'
#
loop_
_entity.id
_entity.type
_entity.pdbx_description
1 polymer ?
#
loop_
_entity_poly.entity_id
_entity_poly.type
_entity_poly.pdbx_seq_one_letter_code
_entity_poly.pdbx_strand_id
1 'polypeptide(L)'
;MIRLIIALLFAYTASVVAGPIEYQLLCKISDQSTDSKVGLILSFEGGAFAIENPDRGCKSDYVYRTSLNESSAPLIFSYPTSEDMGLNSQIMIFAASIKDGSAEYIGSVPAGASELQDGSYKDIQQSGGSIYESIYRIEGREVLTLTSGKELIISGEQCVYKEKSGGVCKKMRGSFKNPVCVFNYGSRKILANVQECSDMSREF
;
A
#
# COMPACT_ATOMS: atom_id res chain seq x y z
N MET A 1 -4.04 44.57 47.90
CA MET A 1 -3.73 44.74 46.46
C MET A 1 -2.78 43.61 46.08
N ILE A 2 -3.24 42.43 45.65
CA ILE A 2 -3.58 42.05 44.26
C ILE A 2 -2.44 42.48 43.32
N ARG A 3 -1.64 41.58 42.74
CA ARG A 3 -2.00 40.76 41.58
C ARG A 3 -1.24 39.42 41.49
N LEU A 4 -2.02 38.38 41.22
CA LEU A 4 -1.60 37.04 40.82
C LEU A 4 -0.72 37.07 39.56
N ILE A 5 0.35 36.29 39.58
CA ILE A 5 1.09 35.88 38.37
C ILE A 5 0.44 34.57 37.90
N ILE A 6 -0.39 34.66 36.85
CA ILE A 6 -0.95 33.51 36.15
C ILE A 6 0.11 33.02 35.17
N ALA A 7 0.87 32.00 35.56
CA ALA A 7 1.73 31.25 34.66
C ALA A 7 0.86 30.24 33.90
N LEU A 8 0.32 30.67 32.75
CA LEU A 8 -0.32 29.80 31.77
C LEU A 8 0.75 28.99 31.03
N LEU A 9 1.15 27.87 31.63
CA LEU A 9 1.83 26.79 30.92
C LEU A 9 0.80 26.12 30.01
N PHE A 10 0.69 26.63 28.78
CA PHE A 10 0.08 25.91 27.67
C PHE A 10 0.94 24.67 27.40
N ALA A 11 0.62 23.57 28.07
CA ALA A 11 1.09 22.25 27.70
C ALA A 11 0.45 21.90 26.34
N TYR A 12 1.12 22.27 25.25
CA TYR A 12 0.92 21.68 23.94
C TYR A 12 1.33 20.21 24.04
N THR A 13 0.41 19.38 24.52
CA THR A 13 0.50 17.94 24.36
C THR A 13 0.20 17.68 22.88
N ALA A 14 1.26 17.67 22.08
CA ALA A 14 1.20 17.06 20.76
C ALA A 14 0.78 15.61 20.99
N SER A 15 -0.46 15.27 20.65
CA SER A 15 -0.91 13.89 20.60
C SER A 15 -0.11 13.22 19.49
N VAL A 16 1.01 12.61 19.86
CA VAL A 16 1.70 11.66 18.99
C VAL A 16 0.75 10.47 18.90
N VAL A 17 0.01 10.39 17.79
CA VAL A 17 -0.76 9.20 17.45
C VAL A 17 0.26 8.09 17.28
N ALA A 18 0.32 7.17 18.25
CA ALA A 18 1.21 6.03 18.19
C ALA A 18 0.81 5.18 16.96
N GLY A 19 1.79 4.86 16.12
CA GLY A 19 1.59 3.94 15.00
C GLY A 19 1.26 2.52 15.49
N PRO A 20 0.87 1.62 14.57
CA PRO A 20 0.62 0.22 14.92
C PRO A 20 1.89 -0.42 15.48
N ILE A 21 1.73 -1.31 16.47
CA ILE A 21 2.87 -2.03 17.05
C ILE A 21 3.28 -3.14 16.06
N GLU A 22 4.58 -3.19 15.77
CA GLU A 22 5.17 -4.16 14.85
C GLU A 22 6.04 -5.17 15.58
N TYR A 23 6.03 -6.42 15.10
CA TYR A 23 6.86 -7.50 15.61
C TYR A 23 7.47 -8.27 14.44
N GLN A 24 8.80 -8.39 14.43
CA GLN A 24 9.47 -9.28 13.48
C GLN A 24 9.18 -10.74 13.85
N LEU A 25 8.77 -11.53 12.87
CA LEU A 25 8.42 -12.94 13.07
C LEU A 25 9.61 -13.85 12.76
N LEU A 26 9.83 -14.83 13.63
CA LEU A 26 10.73 -15.94 13.38
C LEU A 26 10.05 -16.97 12.48
N CYS A 27 10.70 -17.31 11.37
CA CYS A 27 10.19 -18.29 10.42
C CYS A 27 10.84 -19.67 10.61
N LYS A 28 10.01 -20.72 10.58
CA LYS A 28 10.43 -22.12 10.52
C LYS A 28 9.64 -22.87 9.46
N ILE A 29 10.30 -23.82 8.79
CA ILE A 29 9.63 -24.73 7.85
C ILE A 29 8.88 -25.79 8.67
N SER A 30 7.64 -26.09 8.30
CA SER A 30 6.85 -27.14 8.92
C SER A 30 7.23 -28.51 8.36
N ASP A 31 7.67 -29.43 9.22
CA ASP A 31 8.16 -30.77 8.84
C ASP A 31 7.03 -31.79 8.56
N GLN A 32 5.78 -31.37 8.37
CA GLN A 32 4.68 -32.27 8.01
C GLN A 32 4.78 -32.71 6.54
N SER A 33 5.62 -33.71 6.27
CA SER A 33 5.66 -34.49 5.02
C SER A 33 4.43 -35.41 4.95
N THR A 34 3.72 -35.52 3.82
CA THR A 34 4.08 -36.49 2.77
C THR A 34 3.37 -36.27 1.43
N ASP A 35 2.49 -35.30 1.28
CA ASP A 35 1.88 -34.99 -0.03
C ASP A 35 1.32 -33.57 0.01
N SER A 36 1.78 -32.73 -0.93
CA SER A 36 1.32 -31.36 -1.19
C SER A 36 1.66 -30.30 -0.11
N LYS A 37 2.50 -29.32 -0.54
CA LYS A 37 2.59 -27.94 -0.05
C LYS A 37 3.42 -27.71 1.24
N VAL A 38 4.63 -27.13 1.08
CA VAL A 38 5.49 -26.73 2.20
C VAL A 38 4.79 -25.64 3.02
N GLY A 39 4.50 -25.92 4.28
CA GLY A 39 3.98 -24.93 5.23
C GLY A 39 5.08 -24.21 5.99
N LEU A 40 4.84 -22.96 6.39
CA LEU A 40 5.69 -22.22 7.31
C LEU A 40 4.98 -22.01 8.65
N ILE A 41 5.77 -21.96 9.72
CA ILE A 41 5.34 -21.48 11.03
C ILE A 41 6.07 -20.16 11.28
N LEU A 42 5.31 -19.08 11.41
CA LEU A 42 5.79 -17.75 11.78
C LEU A 42 5.46 -17.48 13.24
N SER A 43 6.42 -17.00 14.04
CA SER A 43 6.23 -16.89 15.49
C SER A 43 6.91 -15.70 16.11
N PHE A 44 6.33 -15.20 17.20
CA PHE A 44 6.88 -14.18 18.11
C PHE A 44 6.36 -14.46 19.53
N GLU A 45 6.75 -13.66 20.52
CA GLU A 45 6.33 -13.89 21.91
C GLU A 45 4.81 -13.90 22.11
N GLY A 46 4.06 -13.19 21.26
CA GLY A 46 2.60 -13.09 21.35
C GLY A 46 1.81 -14.17 20.60
N GLY A 47 2.46 -15.06 19.85
CA GLY A 47 1.75 -16.12 19.12
C GLY A 47 2.53 -16.76 17.98
N ALA A 48 1.92 -17.78 17.37
CA ALA A 48 2.43 -18.46 16.18
C ALA A 48 1.32 -18.64 15.15
N PHE A 49 1.70 -18.53 13.87
CA PHE A 49 0.81 -18.60 12.73
C PHE A 49 1.35 -19.57 11.69
N ALA A 50 0.51 -20.49 11.24
CA ALA A 50 0.77 -21.36 10.10
C ALA A 50 0.37 -20.66 8.80
N ILE A 51 1.26 -20.69 7.80
CA ILE A 51 0.99 -20.25 6.43
C ILE A 51 1.21 -21.43 5.49
N GLU A 52 0.24 -21.70 4.63
CA GLU A 52 0.35 -22.71 3.58
C GLU A 52 0.83 -22.07 2.27
N ASN A 53 1.75 -22.73 1.56
CA ASN A 53 2.26 -22.30 0.24
C ASN A 53 2.87 -20.90 0.15
N PRO A 54 3.73 -20.47 1.10
CA PRO A 54 4.39 -19.19 0.94
C PRO A 54 5.48 -19.30 -0.13
N ASP A 55 5.29 -18.59 -1.25
CA ASP A 55 6.22 -18.55 -2.39
C ASP A 55 7.67 -18.25 -1.99
N ARG A 56 7.86 -17.45 -0.93
CA ARG A 56 9.18 -16.94 -0.50
C ARG A 56 9.89 -17.78 0.56
N GLY A 57 9.20 -18.74 1.19
CA GLY A 57 9.78 -19.51 2.29
C GLY A 57 10.30 -18.63 3.45
N CYS A 58 11.25 -19.14 4.23
CA CYS A 58 11.90 -18.37 5.30
C CYS A 58 13.02 -17.41 4.84
N LYS A 59 13.19 -17.21 3.52
CA LYS A 59 14.13 -16.20 3.00
C LYS A 59 13.56 -14.78 3.10
N SER A 60 12.24 -14.64 3.20
CA SER A 60 11.55 -13.36 3.38
C SER A 60 11.65 -12.89 4.82
N ASP A 61 11.72 -11.58 5.00
CA ASP A 61 11.39 -10.96 6.28
C ASP A 61 9.88 -10.93 6.46
N TYR A 62 9.42 -11.31 7.66
CA TYR A 62 8.01 -11.32 8.03
C TYR A 62 7.77 -10.38 9.21
N VAL A 63 6.79 -9.48 9.09
CA VAL A 63 6.43 -8.52 10.13
C VAL A 63 4.95 -8.64 10.47
N TYR A 64 4.65 -8.88 11.74
CA TYR A 64 3.30 -8.85 12.29
C TYR A 64 2.96 -7.44 12.76
N ARG A 65 1.80 -6.92 12.33
CA ARG A 65 1.26 -5.63 12.77
C ARG A 65 -0.06 -5.84 13.50
N THR A 66 -0.16 -5.29 14.70
CA THR A 66 -1.43 -5.23 15.42
C THR A 66 -2.39 -4.30 14.70
N SER A 67 -3.68 -4.65 14.70
CA SER A 67 -4.69 -3.79 14.08
C SER A 67 -4.90 -2.50 14.87
N LEU A 68 -5.05 -1.37 14.16
CA LEU A 68 -5.37 -0.07 14.78
C LEU A 68 -6.82 0.02 15.25
N ASN A 69 -7.71 -0.77 14.66
CA ASN A 69 -9.11 -0.90 15.07
C ASN A 69 -9.33 -2.28 15.69
N GLU A 70 -9.96 -2.34 16.86
CA GLU A 70 -10.22 -3.59 17.59
C GLU A 70 -11.05 -4.62 16.77
N SER A 71 -11.71 -4.17 15.70
CA SER A 71 -12.56 -5.00 14.84
C SER A 71 -11.84 -5.60 13.62
N SER A 72 -10.59 -5.21 13.32
CA SER A 72 -9.85 -5.72 12.16
C SER A 72 -8.83 -6.79 12.56
N ALA A 73 -8.65 -7.78 11.68
CA ALA A 73 -7.67 -8.82 11.88
C ALA A 73 -6.25 -8.22 11.92
N PRO A 74 -5.35 -8.73 12.78
CA PRO A 74 -3.92 -8.45 12.67
C PRO A 74 -3.38 -8.88 11.30
N LEU A 75 -2.31 -8.25 10.85
CA LEU A 75 -1.74 -8.48 9.53
C LEU A 75 -0.30 -8.97 9.63
N ILE A 76 0.10 -9.82 8.68
CA ILE A 76 1.48 -10.23 8.49
C ILE A 76 1.93 -9.77 7.11
N PHE A 77 3.05 -9.05 7.06
CA PHE A 77 3.69 -8.56 5.85
C PHE A 77 4.89 -9.43 5.54
N SER A 78 4.95 -9.98 4.33
CA SER A 78 6.12 -10.67 3.79
C SER A 78 6.79 -9.76 2.78
N TYR A 79 8.02 -9.35 3.08
CA TYR A 79 8.81 -8.48 2.22
C TYR A 79 9.48 -9.26 1.07
N PRO A 80 9.75 -8.61 -0.08
CA PRO A 80 10.48 -9.25 -1.17
C PRO A 80 11.82 -9.82 -0.70
N THR A 81 12.19 -10.99 -1.18
CA THR A 81 13.56 -11.50 -0.99
C THR A 81 14.53 -10.73 -1.89
N SER A 82 15.83 -10.89 -1.68
CA SER A 82 16.85 -10.33 -2.58
C SER A 82 16.69 -10.78 -4.05
N GLU A 83 16.15 -11.97 -4.27
CA GLU A 83 15.87 -12.53 -5.60
C GLU A 83 14.62 -11.88 -6.24
N ASP A 84 13.71 -11.36 -5.41
CA ASP A 84 12.46 -10.68 -5.83
C ASP A 84 12.62 -9.16 -5.99
N MET A 85 13.78 -8.60 -5.66
CA MET A 85 14.01 -7.16 -5.72
C MET A 85 13.97 -6.67 -7.18
N GLY A 86 13.17 -5.64 -7.43
CA GLY A 86 13.00 -5.04 -8.74
C GLY A 86 11.78 -4.12 -8.82
N LEU A 87 11.56 -3.53 -10.00
CA LEU A 87 10.45 -2.60 -10.25
C LEU A 87 9.05 -3.20 -9.99
N ASN A 88 8.93 -4.52 -10.07
CA ASN A 88 7.67 -5.25 -9.84
C ASN A 88 7.65 -6.00 -8.51
N SER A 89 8.57 -5.67 -7.59
CA SER A 89 8.60 -6.30 -6.27
C SER A 89 7.35 -5.94 -5.46
N GLN A 90 6.85 -6.89 -4.68
CA GLN A 90 5.59 -6.76 -3.95
C GLN A 90 5.75 -7.15 -2.48
N ILE A 91 5.06 -6.45 -1.59
CA ILE A 91 4.87 -6.89 -0.21
C ILE A 91 3.59 -7.72 -0.18
N MET A 92 3.71 -9.00 0.19
CA MET A 92 2.57 -9.89 0.32
C MET A 92 1.95 -9.72 1.70
N ILE A 93 0.63 -9.68 1.76
CA ILE A 93 -0.12 -9.38 2.99
C ILE A 93 -0.99 -10.58 3.33
N PHE A 94 -0.92 -10.99 4.60
CA PHE A 94 -1.70 -12.09 5.15
C PHE A 94 -2.55 -11.58 6.32
N ALA A 95 -3.81 -12.01 6.40
CA ALA A 95 -4.66 -11.81 7.56
C ALA A 95 -4.40 -12.91 8.60
N ALA A 96 -3.93 -12.52 9.79
CA ALA A 96 -3.64 -13.45 10.87
C ALA A 96 -4.86 -13.69 11.75
N SER A 97 -5.12 -14.96 12.09
CA SER A 97 -6.19 -15.37 12.98
C SER A 97 -5.59 -16.00 14.24
N ILE A 98 -5.69 -15.27 15.36
CA ILE A 98 -5.19 -15.72 16.67
C ILE A 98 -5.96 -16.97 17.16
N LYS A 99 -7.24 -17.10 16.77
CA LYS A 99 -8.11 -18.17 17.25
C LYS A 99 -7.70 -19.55 16.74
N ASP A 100 -7.28 -19.63 15.49
CA ASP A 100 -6.90 -20.89 14.83
C ASP A 100 -5.39 -21.00 14.59
N GLY A 101 -4.63 -19.93 14.85
CA GLY A 101 -3.18 -19.92 14.65
C GLY A 101 -2.80 -20.03 13.17
N SER A 102 -3.63 -19.50 12.27
CA SER A 102 -3.37 -19.48 10.83
C SER A 102 -3.22 -18.06 10.30
N ALA A 103 -2.58 -17.91 9.13
CA ALA A 103 -2.61 -16.67 8.38
C ALA A 103 -2.90 -16.93 6.89
N GLU A 104 -3.88 -16.21 6.37
CA GLU A 104 -4.42 -16.37 5.02
C GLU A 104 -3.92 -15.23 4.11
N TYR A 105 -3.46 -15.53 2.91
CA TYR A 105 -3.06 -14.50 1.95
C TYR A 105 -4.27 -13.70 1.48
N ILE A 106 -4.20 -12.37 1.59
CA ILE A 106 -5.32 -11.46 1.26
C ILE A 106 -5.02 -10.50 0.10
N GLY A 107 -3.79 -10.51 -0.41
CA GLY A 107 -3.36 -9.66 -1.51
C GLY A 107 -1.95 -9.11 -1.30
N SER A 108 -1.54 -8.24 -2.22
CA SER A 108 -0.20 -7.66 -2.23
C SER A 108 -0.25 -6.18 -2.60
N VAL A 109 0.75 -5.43 -2.14
CA VAL A 109 1.01 -4.05 -2.57
C VAL A 109 2.41 -3.94 -3.17
N PRO A 110 2.67 -3.00 -4.08
CA PRO A 110 4.04 -2.75 -4.57
C PRO A 110 4.99 -2.43 -3.41
N ALA A 111 6.22 -2.95 -3.45
CA ALA A 111 7.18 -2.73 -2.37
C ALA A 111 7.67 -1.28 -2.27
N GLY A 112 7.56 -0.52 -3.36
CA GLY A 112 7.80 0.92 -3.39
C GLY A 112 6.64 1.77 -2.88
N ALA A 113 5.50 1.16 -2.52
CA ALA A 113 4.35 1.92 -2.05
C ALA A 113 4.62 2.53 -0.68
N SER A 114 4.26 3.81 -0.53
CA SER A 114 4.35 4.57 0.72
C SER A 114 3.03 4.49 1.48
N GLU A 115 3.09 4.15 2.77
CA GLU A 115 1.92 4.13 3.65
C GLU A 115 1.47 5.57 3.98
N LEU A 116 0.18 5.85 3.82
CA LEU A 116 -0.48 7.12 4.11
C LEU A 116 -1.04 7.13 5.54
N GLN A 117 -1.39 8.32 6.04
CA GLN A 117 -1.89 8.50 7.41
C GLN A 117 -3.20 7.74 7.70
N ASP A 118 -4.01 7.49 6.67
CA ASP A 118 -5.25 6.73 6.78
C ASP A 118 -5.06 5.21 6.67
N GLY A 119 -3.80 4.74 6.58
CA GLY A 119 -3.42 3.33 6.45
C GLY A 119 -3.57 2.77 5.03
N SER A 120 -3.90 3.61 4.04
CA SER A 120 -3.80 3.22 2.63
C SER A 120 -2.35 3.31 2.12
N TYR A 121 -2.06 2.65 1.01
CA TYR A 121 -0.72 2.60 0.42
C TYR A 121 -0.75 3.29 -0.93
N LYS A 122 0.14 4.26 -1.13
CA LYS A 122 0.28 4.99 -2.39
C LYS A 122 1.51 4.50 -3.14
N ASP A 123 1.31 4.10 -4.39
CA ASP A 123 2.38 3.71 -5.31
C ASP A 123 2.40 4.66 -6.50
N ILE A 124 3.60 5.13 -6.86
CA ILE A 124 3.83 5.96 -8.03
C ILE A 124 4.81 5.21 -8.94
N GLN A 125 4.36 4.86 -10.14
CA GLN A 125 5.17 4.11 -11.10
C GLN A 125 5.13 4.72 -12.49
N GLN A 126 6.30 4.82 -13.10
CA GLN A 126 6.42 5.17 -14.51
C GLN A 126 6.30 3.90 -15.36
N SER A 127 5.35 3.89 -16.29
CA SER A 127 5.20 2.80 -17.27
C SER A 127 4.90 3.37 -18.65
N GLY A 128 5.76 3.04 -19.61
CA GLY A 128 5.69 3.61 -20.95
C GLY A 128 5.81 5.13 -20.95
N GLY A 129 4.83 5.80 -21.56
CA GLY A 129 4.78 7.26 -21.69
C GLY A 129 4.05 7.99 -20.56
N SER A 130 3.73 7.32 -19.46
CA SER A 130 2.94 7.89 -18.37
C SER A 130 3.51 7.52 -17.00
N ILE A 131 3.23 8.36 -16.01
CA ILE A 131 3.41 8.07 -14.58
C ILE A 131 2.01 7.83 -14.01
N TYR A 132 1.86 6.80 -13.19
CA TYR A 132 0.58 6.40 -12.60
C TYR A 132 0.66 6.49 -11.08
N GLU A 133 -0.39 7.00 -10.46
CA GLU A 133 -0.62 6.96 -9.02
C GLU A 133 -1.73 5.96 -8.74
N SER A 134 -1.43 4.94 -7.94
CA SER A 134 -2.38 3.93 -7.48
C SER A 134 -2.47 3.97 -5.96
N ILE A 135 -3.69 3.93 -5.43
CA ILE A 135 -3.94 3.83 -3.99
C ILE A 135 -4.49 2.43 -3.69
N TYR A 136 -3.86 1.73 -2.75
CA TYR A 136 -4.28 0.42 -2.27
C TYR A 136 -4.79 0.55 -0.84
N ARG A 137 -5.86 -0.17 -0.52
CA ARG A 137 -6.44 -0.19 0.83
C ARG A 137 -6.73 -1.62 1.24
N ILE A 138 -6.41 -1.93 2.47
CA ILE A 138 -6.73 -3.23 3.07
C ILE A 138 -8.13 -3.10 3.68
N GLU A 139 -9.10 -3.83 3.14
CA GLU A 139 -10.48 -3.82 3.62
C GLU A 139 -10.91 -5.25 3.95
N GLY A 140 -11.16 -5.53 5.24
CA GLY A 140 -11.54 -6.85 5.69
C GLY A 140 -10.44 -7.89 5.43
N ARG A 141 -10.67 -8.76 4.44
CA ARG A 141 -9.75 -9.85 4.03
C ARG A 141 -9.28 -9.72 2.59
N GLU A 142 -9.25 -8.51 2.06
CA GLU A 142 -8.79 -8.26 0.70
C GLU A 142 -7.97 -6.96 0.62
N VAL A 143 -6.98 -6.95 -0.27
CA VAL A 143 -6.29 -5.72 -0.70
C VAL A 143 -6.99 -5.18 -1.94
N LEU A 144 -7.61 -4.01 -1.83
CA LEU A 144 -8.33 -3.35 -2.90
C LEU A 144 -7.49 -2.24 -3.52
N THR A 145 -7.49 -2.14 -4.84
CA THR A 145 -7.02 -0.94 -5.54
C THR A 145 -8.18 0.05 -5.66
N LEU A 146 -8.07 1.22 -5.04
CA LEU A 146 -9.10 2.24 -5.10
C LEU A 146 -9.17 2.81 -6.52
N THR A 147 -10.37 2.74 -7.11
CA THR A 147 -10.57 3.12 -8.51
C THR A 147 -10.57 4.62 -8.74
N SER A 148 -10.14 4.97 -9.96
CA SER A 148 -9.66 6.25 -10.46
C SER A 148 -8.28 6.63 -9.96
N GLY A 149 -7.27 5.90 -10.47
CA GLY A 149 -5.89 6.32 -10.35
C GLY A 149 -5.63 7.60 -11.13
N LYS A 150 -4.64 8.37 -10.70
CA LYS A 150 -4.17 9.52 -11.48
C LYS A 150 -3.14 9.04 -12.48
N GLU A 151 -3.14 9.64 -13.66
CA GLU A 151 -2.16 9.39 -14.70
C GLU A 151 -1.61 10.72 -15.19
N LEU A 152 -0.29 10.84 -15.18
CA LEU A 152 0.44 11.96 -15.74
C LEU A 152 1.11 11.51 -17.04
N ILE A 153 0.53 11.89 -18.18
CA ILE A 153 1.03 11.54 -19.51
C ILE A 153 2.21 12.47 -19.83
N ILE A 154 3.41 11.91 -19.94
CA ILE A 154 4.69 12.61 -20.16
C ILE A 154 5.29 12.30 -21.53
N SER A 155 4.70 11.38 -22.29
CA SER A 155 5.07 11.07 -23.67
C SER A 155 3.92 10.38 -24.41
N GLY A 156 3.86 10.60 -25.73
CA GLY A 156 2.86 9.99 -26.60
C GLY A 156 1.52 10.74 -26.67
N GLU A 157 0.66 10.28 -27.56
CA GLU A 157 -0.69 10.79 -27.77
C GLU A 157 -1.72 9.83 -27.18
N GLN A 158 -2.68 10.38 -26.44
CA GLN A 158 -3.70 9.62 -25.73
C GLN A 158 -5.09 10.20 -26.00
N CYS A 159 -6.09 9.34 -25.92
CA CYS A 159 -7.49 9.72 -25.98
C CYS A 159 -7.95 10.24 -24.62
N VAL A 160 -8.29 11.53 -24.52
CA VAL A 160 -8.70 12.20 -23.27
C VAL A 160 -10.05 12.88 -23.44
N TYR A 161 -10.93 12.71 -22.46
CA TYR A 161 -12.26 13.30 -22.42
C TYR A 161 -12.29 14.48 -21.47
N LYS A 162 -13.12 15.49 -21.75
CA LYS A 162 -13.31 16.63 -20.86
C LYS A 162 -14.15 16.29 -19.63
N GLU A 163 -15.11 15.37 -19.79
CA GLU A 163 -16.12 15.06 -18.77
C GLU A 163 -16.31 13.54 -18.61
N LYS A 164 -16.70 13.15 -17.38
CA LYS A 164 -16.85 11.74 -16.98
C LYS A 164 -17.90 11.01 -17.81
N SER A 165 -19.05 11.63 -18.07
CA SER A 165 -20.12 11.09 -18.92
C SER A 165 -20.34 11.98 -20.15
N GLY A 166 -20.25 11.38 -21.34
CA GLY A 166 -20.47 12.10 -22.61
C GLY A 166 -19.24 12.81 -23.19
N GLY A 167 -19.41 13.39 -24.37
CA GLY A 167 -18.34 14.12 -25.07
C GLY A 167 -17.46 13.25 -25.98
N VAL A 168 -16.83 13.92 -26.94
CA VAL A 168 -15.92 13.30 -27.92
C VAL A 168 -14.52 13.21 -27.33
N CYS A 169 -13.87 12.08 -27.57
CA CYS A 169 -12.46 11.91 -27.27
C CYS A 169 -11.62 12.96 -27.99
N LYS A 170 -10.76 13.67 -27.25
CA LYS A 170 -9.73 14.53 -27.81
C LYS A 170 -8.38 13.85 -27.72
N LYS A 171 -7.67 13.81 -28.83
CA LYS A 171 -6.26 13.40 -28.86
C LYS A 171 -5.43 14.47 -28.18
N MET A 172 -4.80 14.13 -27.07
CA MET A 172 -3.90 15.00 -26.32
C MET A 172 -2.53 14.36 -26.24
N ARG A 173 -1.48 15.17 -26.43
CA ARG A 173 -0.10 14.71 -26.38
C ARG A 173 0.58 15.25 -25.12
N GLY A 174 1.06 14.34 -24.28
CA GLY A 174 1.89 14.69 -23.14
C GLY A 174 3.37 14.82 -23.52
N SER A 175 4.10 15.61 -22.74
CA SER A 175 5.55 15.73 -22.81
C SER A 175 6.11 16.00 -21.41
N PHE A 176 7.39 15.69 -21.14
CA PHE A 176 8.03 16.06 -19.87
C PHE A 176 7.90 17.55 -19.53
N LYS A 177 7.97 18.43 -20.52
CA LYS A 177 7.83 19.88 -20.32
C LYS A 177 6.38 20.33 -20.09
N ASN A 178 5.44 19.67 -20.77
CA ASN A 178 4.01 19.96 -20.68
C ASN A 178 3.26 18.63 -20.54
N PRO A 179 3.17 18.09 -19.31
CA PRO A 179 2.50 16.82 -19.10
C PRO A 179 0.98 17.03 -19.09
N VAL A 180 0.23 15.95 -19.35
CA VAL A 180 -1.25 15.98 -19.29
C VAL A 180 -1.70 15.13 -18.11
N CYS A 181 -2.32 15.76 -17.12
CA CYS A 181 -2.90 15.08 -15.95
C CYS A 181 -4.32 14.60 -16.27
N VAL A 182 -4.61 13.34 -15.97
CA VAL A 182 -5.94 12.74 -16.15
C VAL A 182 -6.31 11.84 -14.98
N PHE A 183 -7.61 11.72 -14.71
CA PHE A 183 -8.15 10.62 -13.92
C PHE A 183 -8.42 9.43 -14.85
N ASN A 184 -7.82 8.29 -14.53
CA ASN A 184 -7.93 7.07 -15.33
C ASN A 184 -8.97 6.11 -14.73
N TYR A 185 -10.11 5.97 -15.42
CA TYR A 185 -11.18 5.03 -15.09
C TYR A 185 -11.13 3.76 -15.95
N GLY A 186 -9.92 3.25 -16.22
CA GLY A 186 -9.67 2.11 -17.11
C GLY A 186 -9.71 2.51 -18.57
N SER A 187 -10.84 2.30 -19.25
CA SER A 187 -10.98 2.62 -20.68
C SER A 187 -11.19 4.11 -20.97
N ARG A 188 -11.35 4.94 -19.92
CA ARG A 188 -11.71 6.35 -20.05
C ARG A 188 -10.82 7.24 -19.19
N LYS A 189 -10.09 8.14 -19.85
CA LYS A 189 -9.20 9.14 -19.24
C LYS A 189 -9.89 10.51 -19.24
N ILE A 190 -10.11 11.09 -18.07
CA ILE A 190 -10.79 12.39 -17.90
C ILE A 190 -9.74 13.45 -17.59
N LEU A 191 -9.71 14.53 -18.37
CA LEU A 191 -8.80 15.64 -18.14
C LEU A 191 -8.96 16.19 -16.73
N ALA A 192 -7.86 16.22 -15.98
CA ALA A 192 -7.79 16.78 -14.64
C ALA A 192 -6.94 18.05 -14.65
N ASN A 193 -7.01 18.81 -13.56
CA ASN A 193 -6.09 19.92 -13.38
C ASN A 193 -4.66 19.38 -13.12
N VAL A 194 -3.63 20.03 -13.67
CA VAL A 194 -2.24 19.60 -13.53
C VAL A 194 -1.79 19.53 -12.06
N GLN A 195 -2.37 20.36 -11.18
CA GLN A 195 -2.09 20.30 -9.75
C GLN A 195 -2.50 18.97 -9.09
N GLU A 196 -3.50 18.26 -9.64
CA GLU A 196 -3.92 16.96 -9.09
C GLU A 196 -2.81 15.90 -9.19
N CYS A 197 -1.93 16.03 -10.18
CA CYS A 197 -0.80 15.15 -10.44
C CYS A 197 0.56 15.76 -10.02
N SER A 198 0.60 16.85 -9.24
CA SER A 198 1.86 17.56 -8.98
C SER A 198 2.91 16.70 -8.31
N ASP A 199 2.49 15.84 -7.39
CA ASP A 199 3.40 15.03 -6.58
C ASP A 199 4.05 13.91 -7.41
N MET A 200 3.37 13.47 -8.47
CA MET A 200 3.87 12.44 -9.39
C MET A 200 5.08 12.89 -10.21
N SER A 201 5.19 14.19 -10.46
CA SER A 201 6.31 14.77 -11.21
C SER A 201 7.57 15.01 -10.37
N ARG A 202 7.47 14.86 -9.04
CA ARG A 202 8.58 15.11 -8.10
C ARG A 202 9.38 13.86 -7.77
N GLU A 203 8.84 12.68 -8.09
CA GLU A 203 9.50 11.40 -7.80
C GLU A 203 10.42 10.91 -8.93
N PHE A 204 10.54 11.69 -10.02
CA PHE A 204 11.41 11.42 -11.18
C PHE A 204 12.02 12.73 -11.70
#